data_AF-A0A920U024-F1
#
_entry.id   AF-A0A920U024-F1
#
_cell.length_a   1.000
_cell.length_b   1.000
_cell.length_c   1.000
_cell.angle_alpha   90.00
_cell.angle_beta   90.00
_cell.angle_gamma   90.00
#
_symmetry.space_group_name_H-M   'P 1'
#
loop_
_entity.id
_entity.type
_entity.pdbx_description
1 polymer ?
#
loop_
_entity_poly.entity_id
_entity_poly.type
_entity_poly.pdbx_seq_one_letter_code
_entity_poly.pdbx_strand_id
1 'polypeptide(L)'
;MNQTDAMSPARRDLIIDFGGVITFSLFERCRDIEQLYRLPDGSLDWTGPFNPPSDEFWQQYLSGRISERDYWYIRCGELGQLLKKR
;
A
#
# COMPACT_ATOMS: atom_id res chain seq x y z
N MET A 1 -1.48 37.20 -46.04
CA MET A 1 -1.51 35.96 -45.26
C MET A 1 -0.40 36.02 -44.22
N ASN A 2 -0.74 35.99 -42.93
CA ASN A 2 0.15 35.39 -41.94
C ASN A 2 -0.76 34.86 -40.82
N GLN A 3 -0.98 33.55 -40.87
CA GLN A 3 -1.82 32.83 -39.93
C GLN A 3 -0.97 32.60 -38.69
N THR A 4 -1.28 33.31 -37.62
CA THR A 4 -0.76 33.04 -36.28
C THR A 4 -1.36 31.72 -35.80
N ASP A 5 -0.67 30.61 -36.05
CA ASP A 5 -0.92 29.36 -35.35
C ASP A 5 -0.41 29.52 -33.91
N ALA A 6 -1.24 30.16 -33.08
CA ALA A 6 -1.08 30.10 -31.64
C ALA A 6 -1.33 28.64 -31.23
N MET A 7 -0.25 27.88 -31.05
CA MET A 7 -0.30 26.53 -30.49
C MET A 7 -1.05 26.58 -29.16
N SER A 8 -2.25 26.02 -29.11
CA SER A 8 -2.97 25.76 -27.86
C SER A 8 -2.01 25.02 -26.92
N PRO A 9 -1.88 25.43 -25.63
CA PRO A 9 -0.96 24.78 -24.72
C PRO A 9 -1.27 23.28 -24.69
N ALA A 10 -0.24 22.46 -24.95
CA ALA A 10 -0.35 21.01 -24.91
C ALA A 10 -0.95 20.60 -23.56
N ARG A 11 -2.09 19.90 -23.58
CA ARG A 11 -2.76 19.44 -22.37
C ARG A 11 -1.80 18.57 -21.58
N ARG A 12 -1.53 18.95 -20.33
CA ARG A 12 -0.74 18.17 -19.37
C ARG A 12 -1.67 17.73 -18.26
N ASP A 13 -2.06 16.47 -18.29
CA ASP A 13 -2.84 15.85 -17.23
C ASP A 13 -1.87 15.14 -16.26
N LEU A 14 -2.13 15.22 -14.95
CA LEU A 14 -1.35 14.59 -13.89
C LEU A 14 -2.26 13.68 -13.08
N ILE A 15 -1.87 12.41 -12.96
CA ILE A 15 -2.53 11.43 -12.09
C ILE A 15 -1.54 11.12 -10.97
N ILE A 16 -2.03 11.21 -9.72
CA ILE A 16 -1.23 10.95 -8.52
C ILE A 16 -1.95 9.88 -7.72
N ASP A 17 -1.22 8.84 -7.35
CA ASP A 17 -1.71 7.82 -6.42
C ASP A 17 -1.81 8.38 -4.99
N PHE A 18 -2.53 7.72 -4.12
CA PHE A 18 -2.76 8.16 -2.75
C PHE A 18 -1.68 7.63 -1.80
N GLY A 19 -1.63 6.30 -1.62
CA GLY A 19 -0.75 5.65 -0.66
C GLY A 19 0.68 5.51 -1.15
N GLY A 20 1.66 5.95 -0.35
CA GLY A 20 3.08 5.98 -0.73
C GLY A 20 3.45 7.12 -1.67
N VAL A 21 2.50 8.01 -2.02
CA VAL A 21 2.76 9.17 -2.89
C VAL A 21 2.29 10.48 -2.23
N ILE A 22 0.99 10.61 -1.94
CA ILE A 22 0.46 11.80 -1.23
C ILE A 22 0.44 11.56 0.28
N THR A 23 0.21 10.31 0.71
CA THR A 23 0.26 9.90 2.11
C THR A 23 1.27 8.78 2.31
N PHE A 24 1.62 8.52 3.56
CA PHE A 24 2.31 7.28 3.90
C PHE A 24 1.42 6.08 3.58
N SER A 25 2.03 5.04 3.03
CA SER A 25 1.42 3.74 2.83
C SER A 25 1.17 3.04 4.17
N LEU A 26 0.27 2.06 4.18
CA LEU A 26 0.02 1.25 5.37
C LEU A 26 1.27 0.48 5.82
N PHE A 27 2.08 0.05 4.84
CA PHE A 27 3.35 -0.64 5.06
C PHE A 27 4.35 0.22 5.85
N GLU A 28 4.42 1.53 5.56
CA GLU A 28 5.26 2.48 6.32
C GLU A 28 4.74 2.70 7.74
N ARG A 29 3.48 2.34 8.01
CA ARG A 29 2.76 2.66 9.23
C ARG A 29 2.51 1.44 10.12
N CYS A 30 3.04 0.26 9.79
CA CYS A 30 2.91 -0.94 10.62
C CYS A 30 3.31 -0.69 12.08
N ARG A 31 4.41 0.05 12.32
CA ARG A 31 4.85 0.41 13.69
C ARG A 31 3.86 1.32 14.42
N ASP A 32 3.28 2.30 13.72
CA ASP A 32 2.28 3.19 14.30
C ASP A 32 1.00 2.42 14.66
N ILE A 33 0.62 1.44 13.84
CA ILE A 33 -0.53 0.55 14.09
C ILE A 33 -0.26 -0.33 15.31
N GLU A 34 0.94 -0.91 15.42
CA GLU A 34 1.36 -1.66 16.61
C GLU A 34 1.23 -0.79 17.87
N GLN A 35 1.73 0.44 17.85
CA GLN A 35 1.63 1.36 18.98
C GLN A 35 0.19 1.76 19.31
N LEU A 36 -0.61 2.11 18.30
CA LEU A 36 -2.02 2.49 18.44
C LEU A 36 -2.80 1.39 19.15
N TYR A 37 -2.55 0.14 18.75
CA TYR A 37 -3.17 -1.00 19.39
C TYR A 37 -2.38 -1.47 20.61
N ARG A 38 -1.19 -0.99 20.95
CA ARG A 38 -0.30 -1.48 22.01
C ARG A 38 0.20 -2.93 21.82
N LEU A 39 0.34 -3.36 20.57
CA LEU A 39 0.93 -4.65 20.23
C LEU A 39 2.44 -4.64 20.47
N PRO A 40 3.06 -5.80 20.76
CA PRO A 40 4.51 -5.92 20.76
C PRO A 40 5.13 -5.46 19.45
N ASP A 41 6.33 -4.92 19.53
CA ASP A 41 7.13 -4.51 18.39
C ASP A 41 7.36 -5.66 17.40
N GLY A 42 7.02 -5.45 16.12
CA GLY A 42 7.15 -6.46 15.08
C GLY A 42 6.03 -7.52 15.07
N SER A 43 4.90 -7.25 15.72
CA SER A 43 3.69 -8.08 15.60
C SER A 43 3.09 -8.07 14.21
N LEU A 44 3.30 -7.00 13.42
CA LEU A 44 2.87 -6.89 12.04
C LEU A 44 4.07 -7.10 11.11
N ASP A 45 4.15 -8.28 10.50
CA ASP A 45 5.20 -8.68 9.55
C ASP A 45 4.87 -8.34 8.09
N TRP A 46 3.89 -7.45 7.89
CA TRP A 46 3.36 -7.05 6.59
C TRP A 46 4.34 -6.10 5.90
N THR A 47 5.43 -6.65 5.40
CA THR A 47 6.52 -5.85 4.82
C THR A 47 6.25 -5.44 3.39
N GLY A 48 5.30 -6.11 2.71
CA GLY A 48 4.84 -5.74 1.36
C GLY A 48 6.00 -5.42 0.41
N PRO A 49 5.98 -4.24 -0.25
CA PRO A 49 7.02 -3.86 -1.20
C PRO A 49 8.39 -3.58 -0.58
N PHE A 50 8.51 -3.41 0.75
CA PHE A 50 9.78 -3.05 1.40
C PHE A 50 10.67 -4.24 1.72
N ASN A 51 10.10 -5.43 1.93
CA ASN A 51 10.86 -6.68 2.05
C ASN A 51 10.08 -7.88 1.50
N PRO A 52 9.81 -7.93 0.17
CA PRO A 52 9.01 -8.99 -0.45
C PRO A 52 9.42 -10.42 -0.08
N PRO A 53 10.72 -10.77 0.07
CA PRO A 53 11.13 -12.12 0.47
C PRO A 53 10.57 -12.58 1.83
N SER A 54 10.25 -11.65 2.73
CA SER A 54 9.70 -11.95 4.06
C SER A 54 8.17 -11.90 4.12
N ASP A 55 7.49 -11.64 3.00
CA ASP A 55 6.03 -11.54 2.93
C ASP A 55 5.48 -12.50 1.86
N GLU A 56 5.09 -13.71 2.29
CA GLU A 56 4.63 -14.75 1.38
C GLU A 56 3.35 -14.32 0.63
N PHE A 57 2.39 -13.69 1.32
CA PHE A 57 1.15 -13.25 0.69
C PHE A 57 1.40 -12.12 -0.30
N TRP A 58 2.36 -11.24 -0.05
CA TRP A 58 2.79 -10.25 -1.02
C TRP A 58 3.39 -10.89 -2.28
N GLN A 59 4.22 -11.94 -2.13
CA GLN A 59 4.71 -12.70 -3.29
C GLN A 59 3.58 -13.42 -4.06
N GLN A 60 2.56 -13.91 -3.35
CA GLN A 60 1.36 -14.48 -3.97
C GLN A 60 0.60 -13.43 -4.78
N TYR A 61 0.44 -12.22 -4.23
CA TYR A 61 -0.16 -11.09 -4.93
C TYR A 61 0.65 -10.70 -6.17
N LEU A 62 1.98 -10.53 -6.05
CA LEU A 62 2.86 -10.18 -7.18
C LEU A 62 2.85 -11.24 -8.30
N SER A 63 2.66 -12.52 -7.94
CA SER A 63 2.53 -13.61 -8.92
C SER A 63 1.11 -13.81 -9.46
N GLY A 64 0.14 -13.00 -9.03
CA GLY A 64 -1.27 -13.10 -9.43
C GLY A 64 -2.00 -14.33 -8.89
N ARG A 65 -1.41 -15.04 -7.90
CA ARG A 65 -2.04 -16.21 -7.25
C ARG A 65 -3.20 -15.80 -6.34
N ILE A 66 -3.13 -14.61 -5.75
CA ILE A 66 -4.22 -13.98 -5.00
C ILE A 66 -4.44 -12.57 -5.52
N SER A 67 -5.66 -12.04 -5.40
CA SER A 67 -5.93 -10.65 -5.72
C SER A 67 -5.39 -9.71 -4.64
N GLU A 68 -5.25 -8.42 -4.96
CA GLU A 68 -4.93 -7.40 -3.97
C GLU A 68 -5.97 -7.38 -2.84
N ARG A 69 -7.25 -7.56 -3.18
CA ARG A 69 -8.34 -7.63 -2.20
C ARG A 69 -8.14 -8.79 -1.22
N ASP A 70 -7.75 -9.96 -1.73
CA ASP A 70 -7.49 -11.14 -0.90
C ASP A 70 -6.30 -10.91 0.04
N TYR A 71 -5.22 -10.32 -0.47
CA TYR A 71 -4.06 -9.93 0.33
C TYR A 71 -4.48 -9.08 1.53
N TRP A 72 -5.24 -8.01 1.30
CA TRP A 72 -5.71 -7.14 2.38
C TRP A 72 -6.72 -7.82 3.31
N TYR A 73 -7.58 -8.71 2.79
CA TYR A 73 -8.50 -9.49 3.62
C TYR A 73 -7.76 -10.41 4.60
N ILE A 74 -6.69 -11.06 4.13
CA ILE A 74 -5.83 -11.92 4.96
C ILE A 74 -5.16 -11.08 6.05
N ARG A 75 -4.50 -9.97 5.70
CA ARG A 75 -3.82 -9.11 6.68
C ARG A 75 -4.78 -8.54 7.73
N CYS A 76 -5.96 -8.07 7.33
CA CYS A 76 -7.00 -7.65 8.26
C CYS A 76 -7.44 -8.79 9.19
N GLY A 77 -7.57 -10.01 8.67
CA GLY A 77 -7.88 -11.21 9.45
C GLY A 77 -6.82 -11.52 10.51
N GLU A 78 -5.54 -11.47 10.14
CA GLU A 78 -4.40 -11.68 11.05
C GLU A 78 -4.40 -10.68 12.20
N LEU A 79 -4.53 -9.38 11.90
CA LEU A 79 -4.65 -8.34 12.92
C LEU A 79 -5.86 -8.58 13.82
N GLY A 80 -7.00 -8.94 13.24
CA GLY A 80 -8.20 -9.29 14.01
C GLY A 80 -7.95 -10.44 15.01
N GLN A 81 -7.15 -11.43 14.64
CA GLN A 81 -6.76 -12.52 15.56
C GLN A 81 -5.78 -12.04 16.63
N LEU A 82 -4.80 -11.19 16.29
CA LEU A 82 -3.89 -10.59 17.26
C LEU A 82 -4.62 -9.77 18.32
N LEU A 83 -5.64 -9.00 17.91
CA LEU A 83 -6.44 -8.18 18.82
C LEU A 83 -7.35 -9.01 19.73
N LYS A 84 -7.84 -10.17 19.27
CA LYS A 84 -8.67 -11.09 20.09
C LYS A 84 -7.87 -11.85 21.15
N LYS A 85 -6.58 -12.08 20.94
CA LYS A 85 -5.71 -12.85 21.85
C LYS A 85 -5.20 -12.03 23.04
N ARG A 86 -5.78 -10.86 23.31
CA ARG A 86 -5.35 -9.90 24.33
C ARG A 86 -6.30 -9.87 25.50
#